data_AF-P84251-F1
#
_entry.id   AF-P84251-F1
#
_cell.length_a   1.000
_cell.length_b   1.000
_cell.length_c   1.000
_cell.angle_alpha   90.00
_cell.angle_beta   90.00
_cell.angle_gamma   90.00
#
_symmetry.space_group_name_H-M   'P 1'
#
loop_
_entity.id
_entity.type
_entity.pdbx_description
1 polymer ?
#
loop_
_entity_poly.entity_id
_entity_poly.type
_entity_poly.pdbx_seq_one_letter_code
_entity_poly.pdbx_strand_id
1 'polypeptide(L)'
;QLAEQYPPHPYSFSYDATDETGARISTSESGDESNSKTGSYSYQTPDGVYRTVNYVADATGFHASIDTNEPGTKSEAPADVTINANPIEVKEAYAFKAKSAA
;
A
#
# COMPACT_ATOMS: atom_id res chain seq x y z
N GLN A 1 18.91 29.91 14.07
CA GLN A 1 17.84 29.86 13.06
C GLN A 1 16.58 29.40 13.78
N LEU A 2 15.57 30.26 13.96
CA LEU A 2 14.25 29.80 14.42
C LEU A 2 13.65 29.02 13.27
N ALA A 3 13.43 27.72 13.42
CA ALA A 3 12.50 27.01 12.56
C ALA A 3 11.12 27.56 12.91
N GLU A 4 10.53 28.34 12.01
CA GLU A 4 9.12 28.71 12.13
C GLU A 4 8.32 27.40 12.09
N GLN A 5 7.78 27.01 13.23
CA GLN A 5 6.99 25.79 13.35
C GLN A 5 5.61 26.09 12.77
N TYR A 6 5.39 25.67 11.53
CA TYR A 6 4.07 25.71 10.92
C TYR A 6 3.24 24.57 11.52
N PRO A 7 2.10 24.86 12.17
CA PRO A 7 1.24 23.80 12.69
C PRO A 7 0.72 22.93 11.52
N PRO A 8 0.46 21.64 11.75
CA PRO A 8 -0.19 20.79 10.76
C PRO A 8 -1.50 21.41 10.30
N HIS A 9 -1.67 21.52 8.98
CA HIS A 9 -2.94 21.93 8.38
C HIS A 9 -3.59 20.70 7.74
N PRO A 10 -4.89 20.47 7.97
CA PRO A 10 -5.58 19.35 7.35
C PRO A 10 -5.47 19.38 5.83
N TYR A 11 -5.29 18.19 5.26
CA TYR A 11 -5.27 18.01 3.81
C TYR A 11 -5.89 16.67 3.44
N SER A 12 -6.30 16.57 2.18
CA SER A 12 -6.66 15.32 1.55
C SER A 12 -6.19 15.34 0.10
N PHE A 13 -5.69 14.20 -0.38
CA PHE A 13 -5.42 14.01 -1.79
C PHE A 13 -5.75 12.58 -2.21
N SER A 14 -6.02 12.41 -3.49
CA SER A 14 -6.16 11.09 -4.10
C SER A 14 -5.72 11.11 -5.55
N TYR A 15 -5.29 9.96 -6.04
CA TYR A 15 -5.09 9.72 -7.46
C TYR A 15 -5.44 8.28 -7.81
N ASP A 16 -5.84 8.08 -9.05
CA ASP A 16 -6.17 6.78 -9.63
C ASP A 16 -5.74 6.80 -11.09
N ALA A 17 -4.97 5.80 -11.50
CA ALA A 17 -4.45 5.71 -12.85
C ALA A 17 -4.50 4.26 -13.33
N THR A 18 -4.89 4.08 -14.59
CA THR A 18 -4.82 2.81 -15.30
C THR A 18 -3.97 3.00 -16.55
N ASP A 19 -2.98 2.13 -16.77
CA ASP A 19 -2.12 2.20 -17.95
C ASP A 19 -2.74 1.50 -19.18
N GLU A 20 -2.03 1.54 -20.31
CA GLU A 20 -2.46 0.91 -21.57
C GLU A 20 -2.59 -0.62 -21.50
N THR A 21 -1.95 -1.26 -20.51
CA THR A 21 -2.02 -2.71 -20.29
C THR A 21 -3.22 -3.11 -19.45
N GLY A 22 -3.86 -2.14 -18.78
CA GLY A 22 -4.92 -2.36 -17.79
C GLY A 22 -4.40 -2.48 -16.35
N ALA A 23 -3.12 -2.21 -16.11
CA ALA A 23 -2.59 -2.16 -14.76
C ALA A 23 -3.08 -0.89 -14.08
N ARG A 24 -3.56 -1.00 -12.84
CA ARG A 24 -4.13 0.10 -12.07
C ARG A 24 -3.33 0.38 -10.81
N ILE A 25 -3.18 1.65 -10.49
CA ILE A 25 -2.69 2.12 -9.19
C ILE A 25 -3.68 3.12 -8.61
N SER A 26 -3.85 3.13 -7.30
CA SER A 26 -4.60 4.18 -6.61
C SER A 26 -3.96 4.55 -5.30
N THR A 27 -4.18 5.78 -4.86
CA THR A 27 -3.76 6.26 -3.53
C THR A 27 -4.75 7.28 -3.03
N SER A 28 -5.02 7.25 -1.73
CA SER A 28 -5.81 8.24 -1.03
C SER A 28 -5.20 8.46 0.34
N GLU A 29 -5.01 9.71 0.74
CA GLU A 29 -4.51 10.06 2.07
C GLU A 29 -5.23 11.29 2.60
N SER A 30 -5.41 11.34 3.91
CA SER A 30 -5.77 12.55 4.63
C SER A 30 -4.88 12.74 5.86
N GLY A 31 -4.44 13.98 6.07
CA GLY A 31 -3.75 14.42 7.27
C GLY A 31 -4.65 15.30 8.13
N ASP A 32 -4.60 15.13 9.45
CA ASP A 32 -5.38 15.92 10.40
C ASP A 32 -4.57 17.03 11.11
N GLU A 33 -5.24 17.80 11.96
CA GLU A 33 -4.65 18.89 12.76
C GLU A 33 -3.62 18.40 13.79
N SER A 34 -3.67 17.11 14.16
CA SER A 34 -2.73 16.46 15.07
C SER A 34 -1.52 15.86 14.35
N ASN A 35 -1.39 16.09 13.03
CA ASN A 35 -0.38 15.49 12.15
C ASN A 35 -0.53 13.96 12.02
N SER A 36 -1.69 13.39 12.34
CA SER A 36 -1.98 12.00 12.05
C SER A 36 -2.36 11.88 10.57
N LYS A 37 -1.94 10.79 9.93
CA LYS A 37 -2.25 10.49 8.52
C LYS A 37 -2.99 9.18 8.47
N THR A 38 -4.05 9.13 7.68
CA THR A 38 -4.74 7.88 7.35
C THR A 38 -4.88 7.79 5.85
N GLY A 39 -4.68 6.60 5.30
CA GLY A 39 -4.72 6.45 3.87
C GLY A 39 -4.66 5.02 3.39
N SER A 40 -4.67 4.90 2.08
CA SER A 40 -4.44 3.66 1.39
C SER A 40 -3.68 3.88 0.08
N TYR A 41 -2.93 2.87 -0.32
CA TYR A 41 -2.44 2.75 -1.67
C TYR A 41 -2.71 1.33 -2.17
N SER A 42 -2.97 1.19 -3.46
CA SER A 42 -3.19 -0.10 -4.08
C SER A 42 -2.56 -0.18 -5.45
N TYR A 43 -2.26 -1.40 -5.87
CA TYR A 43 -2.00 -1.70 -7.26
C TYR A 43 -2.72 -2.99 -7.65
N GLN A 44 -3.06 -3.08 -8.94
CA GLN A 44 -3.65 -4.26 -9.56
C GLN A 44 -3.04 -4.47 -10.94
N THR A 45 -2.57 -5.68 -11.22
CA THR A 45 -2.08 -6.10 -12.53
C THR A 45 -3.25 -6.49 -13.45
N PRO A 46 -3.07 -6.48 -14.78
CA PRO A 46 -4.10 -6.94 -15.72
C PRO A 46 -4.54 -8.39 -15.51
N ASP A 47 -3.64 -9.23 -14.97
CA ASP A 47 -3.90 -10.63 -14.65
C ASP A 47 -4.67 -10.82 -13.32
N GLY A 48 -5.00 -9.73 -12.62
CA GLY A 48 -5.80 -9.75 -11.39
C GLY A 48 -5.00 -9.95 -10.10
N VAL A 49 -3.66 -9.97 -10.15
CA VAL A 49 -2.84 -9.86 -8.93
C VAL A 49 -2.97 -8.45 -8.37
N TYR A 50 -3.21 -8.33 -7.06
CA TYR A 50 -3.40 -7.06 -6.38
C TYR A 50 -2.72 -7.04 -5.02
N ARG A 51 -2.46 -5.81 -4.57
CA ARG A 51 -2.17 -5.46 -3.18
C ARG A 51 -2.88 -4.17 -2.83
N THR A 52 -3.52 -4.14 -1.68
CA THR A 52 -4.01 -2.93 -1.04
C THR A 52 -3.35 -2.81 0.32
N VAL A 53 -2.79 -1.64 0.61
CA VAL A 53 -2.28 -1.28 1.93
C VAL A 53 -3.14 -0.18 2.48
N ASN A 54 -3.71 -0.39 3.65
CA ASN A 54 -4.37 0.62 4.46
C ASN A 54 -3.43 0.98 5.61
N TYR A 55 -3.31 2.25 5.97
CA TYR A 55 -2.38 2.66 7.01
C TYR A 55 -2.88 3.80 7.89
N VAL A 56 -2.32 3.85 9.10
CA VAL A 56 -2.41 4.95 10.05
C VAL A 56 -0.98 5.31 10.46
N ALA A 57 -0.63 6.59 10.34
CA ALA A 57 0.60 7.15 10.88
C ALA A 57 0.24 8.18 11.94
N ASP A 58 0.49 7.86 13.21
CA ASP A 58 0.11 8.70 14.34
C ASP A 58 1.24 8.77 15.39
N ALA A 59 0.92 9.29 16.58
CA ALA A 59 1.89 9.43 17.67
C ALA A 59 2.44 8.08 18.18
N THR A 60 1.78 6.96 17.88
CA THR A 60 2.19 5.62 18.29
C THR A 60 3.04 4.90 17.24
N GLY A 61 3.17 5.45 16.03
CA GLY A 61 4.00 4.90 14.97
C GLY A 61 3.26 4.78 13.63
N PHE A 62 3.76 3.88 12.78
CA PHE A 62 3.17 3.56 11.49
C PHE A 62 2.57 2.15 11.56
N HIS A 63 1.26 2.08 11.40
CA HIS A 63 0.48 0.85 11.45
C HIS A 63 -0.12 0.58 10.08
N ALA A 64 0.10 -0.60 9.53
CA ALA A 64 -0.43 -0.96 8.21
C ALA A 64 -1.18 -2.28 8.21
N SER A 65 -2.23 -2.36 7.42
CA SER A 65 -2.96 -3.58 7.10
C SER A 65 -2.93 -3.81 5.60
N ILE A 66 -2.48 -4.99 5.18
CA ILE A 66 -2.25 -5.35 3.79
C ILE A 66 -3.21 -6.46 3.41
N ASP A 67 -4.00 -6.25 2.36
CA ASP A 67 -4.76 -7.29 1.69
C ASP A 67 -4.10 -7.60 0.34
N THR A 68 -3.74 -8.85 0.10
CA THR A 68 -3.02 -9.24 -1.13
C THR A 68 -3.37 -10.64 -1.59
N ASN A 69 -3.36 -10.86 -2.90
CA ASN A 69 -3.41 -12.19 -3.51
C ASN A 69 -2.11 -12.56 -4.24
N GLU A 70 -1.02 -11.83 -3.99
CA GLU A 70 0.27 -12.05 -4.64
C GLU A 70 0.79 -13.47 -4.36
N PRO A 71 1.11 -14.24 -5.40
CA PRO A 71 1.60 -15.59 -5.22
C PRO A 71 2.86 -15.67 -4.36
N GLY A 72 2.91 -16.63 -3.45
CA GLY A 72 4.02 -16.83 -2.53
C GLY A 72 3.99 -15.94 -1.27
N THR A 73 3.08 -14.98 -1.18
CA THR A 73 2.89 -14.18 0.04
C THR A 73 2.17 -15.00 1.10
N LYS A 74 2.60 -14.86 2.35
CA LYS A 74 1.99 -15.51 3.52
C LYS A 74 1.32 -14.49 4.40
N SER A 75 0.26 -14.91 5.08
CA SER A 75 -0.35 -14.11 6.14
C SER A 75 0.54 -14.13 7.36
N GLU A 76 0.99 -12.96 7.78
CA GLU A 76 1.92 -12.75 8.90
C GLU A 76 1.64 -11.38 9.53
N ALA A 77 2.26 -11.10 10.68
CA ALA A 77 2.14 -9.81 11.35
C ALA A 77 3.50 -9.24 11.82
N PRO A 78 4.45 -8.94 10.91
CA PRO A 78 5.75 -8.39 11.30
C PRO A 78 5.65 -6.90 11.62
N ALA A 79 6.39 -6.44 12.65
CA ALA A 79 6.70 -5.03 12.89
C ALA A 79 5.50 -4.05 12.74
N ASP A 80 4.41 -4.30 13.48
CA ASP A 80 3.17 -3.50 13.46
C ASP A 80 2.44 -3.43 12.10
N VAL A 81 2.73 -4.40 11.23
CA VAL A 81 1.98 -4.63 9.99
C VAL A 81 1.15 -5.90 10.13
N THR A 82 -0.09 -5.88 9.66
CA THR A 82 -0.89 -7.09 9.44
C THR A 82 -0.94 -7.42 7.96
N ILE A 83 -0.59 -8.64 7.58
CA ILE A 83 -0.66 -9.12 6.20
C ILE A 83 -1.76 -10.18 6.11
N ASN A 84 -2.83 -9.87 5.38
CA ASN A 84 -3.91 -10.77 5.02
C ASN A 84 -3.67 -11.25 3.57
N ALA A 85 -2.98 -12.38 3.43
CA ALA A 85 -2.66 -12.95 2.13
C ALA A 85 -3.66 -14.05 1.75
N ASN A 86 -4.16 -13.99 0.52
CA ASN A 86 -4.92 -15.05 -0.15
C ASN A 86 -4.28 -15.35 -1.52
N PRO A 87 -3.07 -15.94 -1.55
CA PRO A 87 -2.27 -16.06 -2.75
C PRO A 87 -2.97 -16.90 -3.83
N ILE A 88 -3.03 -16.39 -5.06
CA ILE A 88 -3.48 -17.18 -6.21
C ILE A 88 -2.40 -18.18 -6.64
N GLU A 89 -2.81 -19.30 -7.24
CA GLU A 89 -1.88 -20.26 -7.82
C GLU A 89 -1.11 -19.65 -9.00
N VAL A 90 0.21 -19.82 -8.99
CA VAL A 90 1.09 -19.36 -10.07
C VAL A 90 0.88 -20.22 -11.30
N LYS A 91 0.40 -19.64 -12.41
CA LYS A 91 0.73 -20.20 -13.73
C LYS A 91 2.20 -19.87 -14.00
N GLU A 92 2.99 -20.86 -14.44
CA GLU A 92 4.45 -20.86 -14.67
C GLU A 92 5.10 -19.50 -15.05
N ALA A 93 4.41 -18.66 -15.82
CA ALA A 93 4.84 -17.32 -16.21
C ALA A 93 5.16 -16.36 -15.03
N TYR A 94 4.45 -16.44 -13.90
CA TYR A 94 4.70 -15.55 -12.75
C TYR A 94 5.95 -15.95 -11.96
N ALA A 95 6.24 -17.26 -11.85
CA ALA A 95 7.40 -17.77 -11.12
C ALA A 95 8.72 -17.32 -11.76
N PHE A 96 8.77 -17.24 -13.10
CA PHE A 96 9.94 -16.77 -13.82
C PHE A 96 10.26 -15.30 -13.53
N LYS A 97 9.25 -14.42 -13.46
CA LYS A 97 9.48 -12.99 -13.17
C LYS A 97 9.97 -12.75 -11.75
N ALA A 98 9.41 -13.46 -10.76
CA ALA A 98 9.85 -13.34 -9.37
C ALA A 98 11.31 -13.81 -9.17
N LYS A 99 11.76 -14.78 -9.97
CA LYS A 99 13.12 -15.32 -9.89
C LYS A 99 14.15 -14.57 -10.74
N SER A 100 13.72 -13.80 -11.74
CA SER A 100 14.61 -13.02 -12.61
C SER A 100 14.82 -11.57 -12.16
N ALA A 101 14.12 -11.11 -11.13
CA ALA A 101 14.19 -9.73 -10.63
C ALA A 101 15.11 -9.56 -9.41
N ALA A 102 15.75 -10.63 -8.93
CA ALA A 102 16.77 -10.62 -7.87
C ALA A 102 18.15 -10.89 -8.47
#